data_AF-A0A813HNU2-F1
#
_entry.id   AF-A0A813HNU2-F1
#
_cell.length_a   1.000
_cell.length_b   1.000
_cell.length_c   1.000
_cell.angle_alpha   90.00
_cell.angle_beta   90.00
_cell.angle_gamma   90.00
#
_symmetry.space_group_name_H-M   'P 1'
#
loop_
_entity.id
_entity.type
_entity.pdbx_description
1 polymer ?
#
loop_
_entity_poly.entity_id
_entity_poly.type
_entity_poly.pdbx_seq_one_letter_code
_entity_poly.pdbx_strand_id
1 'polypeptide(L)'
;FSVISVEPKDSYGVVGQATDIFYEGPAIERKVLDRLQLVPFELGLPEKYRPTRLSLDEAALLRDYVRPYFQQRSAPVSMGQAIHIQGVKFKVVACRPSEGGGVGKDTEL
;
A
#
# COMPACT_ATOMS: atom_id res chain seq x y z
N PHE A 1 -1.21 -6.33 19.27
CA PHE A 1 0.00 -5.81 19.91
C PHE A 1 -0.21 -5.88 21.41
N SER A 2 0.69 -6.56 22.13
CA SER A 2 0.68 -6.63 23.59
C SER A 2 2.00 -6.07 24.08
N VAL A 3 1.98 -5.21 25.10
CA VAL A 3 3.20 -4.69 25.73
C VAL A 3 3.72 -5.76 26.68
N ILE A 4 4.91 -6.30 26.41
CA ILE A 4 5.51 -7.38 27.20
C ILE A 4 6.15 -6.81 28.46
N SER A 5 6.83 -5.67 28.35
CA SER A 5 7.42 -4.95 29.48
C SER A 5 7.61 -3.47 29.14
N VAL A 6 7.79 -2.65 30.18
CA VAL A 6 8.13 -1.23 30.09
C VAL A 6 9.22 -0.92 31.12
N GLU A 7 10.10 0.02 30.81
CA GLU A 7 11.08 0.56 31.76
C GLU A 7 11.00 2.09 31.76
N PRO A 8 10.86 2.74 32.93
CA PRO A 8 10.82 2.17 34.28
C PRO A 8 9.51 1.44 34.59
N LYS A 9 9.64 0.30 35.30
CA LYS A 9 8.52 -0.55 35.75
C LYS A 9 7.61 0.23 36.72
N ASP A 10 6.33 -0.14 36.77
CA ASP A 10 5.31 0.44 37.65
C ASP A 10 5.08 1.96 37.48
N SER A 11 5.36 2.49 36.28
CA SER A 11 5.09 3.87 35.91
C SER A 11 4.15 3.97 34.70
N TYR A 12 3.40 5.06 34.61
CA TYR A 12 2.67 5.42 33.40
C TYR A 12 3.63 6.10 32.42
N GLY A 13 4.25 5.31 31.55
CA GLY A 13 5.13 5.81 30.50
C GLY A 13 4.36 6.39 29.32
N VAL A 14 4.80 7.54 28.82
CA VAL A 14 4.38 8.08 27.52
C VAL A 14 5.48 7.79 26.51
N VAL A 15 5.12 7.22 25.35
CA VAL A 15 6.07 7.00 24.27
C VAL A 15 6.47 8.34 23.67
N GLY A 16 7.72 8.74 23.90
CA GLY A 16 8.33 9.95 23.35
C GLY A 16 9.28 9.63 22.19
N GLN A 17 9.88 10.67 21.59
CA GLN A 17 10.85 10.48 20.50
C GLN A 17 12.12 9.72 20.92
N ALA A 18 12.46 9.72 22.21
CA ALA A 18 13.60 9.02 22.78
C ALA A 18 13.25 7.64 23.35
N THR A 19 12.04 7.13 23.11
CA THR A 19 11.63 5.81 23.59
C THR A 19 12.11 4.74 22.64
N ASP A 20 12.97 3.85 23.12
CA ASP A 20 13.38 2.67 22.39
C ASP A 20 12.27 1.61 22.45
N ILE A 21 11.91 1.07 21.28
CA ILE A 21 10.88 0.04 21.15
C ILE A 21 11.54 -1.23 20.65
N PHE A 22 11.49 -2.27 21.49
CA PHE A 22 11.97 -3.60 21.18
C PHE A 22 10.79 -4.51 20.84
N TYR A 23 10.98 -5.39 19.86
CA TYR A 23 10.01 -6.43 19.53
C TYR A 23 10.64 -7.80 19.79
N GLU A 24 9.89 -8.67 20.46
CA GLU A 24 10.26 -10.08 20.60
C GLU A 24 9.43 -10.91 19.62
N GLY A 25 10.11 -11.58 18.69
CA GLY A 25 9.47 -12.43 17.68
C GLY A 25 10.37 -12.68 16.48
N PRO A 26 9.99 -13.59 15.57
CA PRO A 26 10.67 -13.71 14.29
C PRO A 26 10.62 -12.36 13.57
N ALA A 27 11.64 -12.08 12.75
CA ALA A 27 11.67 -10.87 11.94
C ALA A 27 10.35 -10.72 11.19
N ILE A 28 9.75 -9.52 11.25
CA ILE A 28 8.56 -9.23 10.46
C ILE A 28 8.99 -9.20 9.00
N GLU A 29 8.87 -10.34 8.33
CA GLU A 29 9.11 -10.45 6.89
C GLU A 29 8.00 -9.68 6.17
N ARG A 30 8.31 -8.45 5.76
CA ARG A 30 7.48 -7.74 4.81
C ARG A 30 7.59 -8.46 3.47
N LYS A 31 6.56 -9.20 3.10
CA LYS A 31 6.36 -9.66 1.72
C LYS A 31 6.09 -8.42 0.86
N VAL A 32 7.13 -7.92 0.21
CA VAL A 32 7.03 -6.83 -0.76
C VAL A 32 6.71 -7.44 -2.12
N LEU A 33 5.83 -6.80 -2.88
CA LEU A 33 5.55 -7.20 -4.25
C LEU A 33 6.71 -6.78 -5.17
N ASP A 34 7.14 -7.69 -6.03
CA ASP A 34 8.03 -7.37 -7.14
C ASP A 34 7.27 -6.61 -8.21
N ARG A 35 6.03 -7.04 -8.48
CA ARG A 35 5.20 -6.48 -9.54
C ARG A 35 3.73 -6.46 -9.15
N LEU A 36 3.06 -5.38 -9.48
CA LEU A 36 1.64 -5.20 -9.24
C LEU A 36 1.00 -4.56 -10.46
N GLN A 37 0.00 -5.22 -11.04
CA GLN A 37 -0.74 -4.71 -12.18
C GLN A 37 -2.17 -4.38 -11.76
N LEU A 38 -2.59 -3.16 -12.07
CA LEU A 38 -3.84 -2.57 -11.63
C LEU A 38 -4.58 -2.04 -12.85
N VAL A 39 -5.90 -2.20 -12.87
CA VAL A 39 -6.75 -1.64 -13.92
C VAL A 39 -7.81 -0.75 -13.28
N PRO A 40 -7.91 0.53 -13.66
CA PRO A 40 -8.97 1.39 -13.18
C PRO A 40 -10.33 0.97 -13.75
N PHE A 41 -11.39 1.11 -12.97
CA PHE A 41 -12.75 0.99 -13.49
C PHE A 41 -13.15 2.29 -14.21
N GLU A 42 -13.66 2.17 -15.43
CA GLU A 42 -14.13 3.31 -16.25
C GLU A 42 -15.19 4.17 -15.53
N LEU A 43 -15.99 3.54 -14.67
CA LEU A 43 -17.14 4.12 -13.95
C LEU A 43 -16.77 5.05 -12.78
N GLY A 44 -15.51 5.45 -12.63
CA GLY A 44 -15.07 6.37 -11.58
C GLY A 44 -13.85 7.21 -11.95
N LEU A 45 -13.42 7.20 -13.22
CA LEU A 45 -12.29 8.01 -13.67
C LEU A 45 -12.68 9.48 -13.77
N PRO A 46 -11.84 10.42 -13.26
CA PRO A 46 -12.02 11.84 -13.51
C PRO A 46 -12.07 12.10 -15.02
N GLU A 47 -12.85 13.08 -15.47
CA GLU A 47 -13.05 13.35 -16.91
C GLU A 47 -11.74 13.58 -17.67
N LYS A 48 -10.69 14.06 -16.98
CA LYS A 48 -9.33 14.24 -17.52
C LYS A 48 -8.62 12.94 -17.91
N TYR A 49 -9.03 11.82 -17.36
CA TYR A 49 -8.48 10.48 -17.62
C TYR A 49 -9.50 9.55 -18.28
N ARG A 50 -10.70 10.04 -18.61
CA ARG A 50 -11.65 9.25 -19.41
C ARG A 50 -11.05 9.06 -20.81
N PRO A 51 -11.14 7.84 -21.37
CA PRO A 51 -10.57 7.54 -22.68
C PRO A 51 -11.17 8.45 -23.75
N THR A 52 -10.42 9.49 -24.13
CA THR A 52 -10.75 10.36 -25.26
C THR A 52 -10.03 9.82 -26.49
N ARG A 53 -10.51 8.70 -27.07
CA ARG A 53 -10.12 8.12 -28.37
C ARG A 53 -8.62 7.91 -28.72
N LEU A 54 -7.63 8.43 -27.99
CA LEU A 54 -6.24 8.54 -28.48
C LEU A 54 -5.12 8.33 -27.45
N SER A 55 -5.39 8.23 -26.15
CA SER A 55 -4.50 7.56 -25.18
C SER A 55 -5.13 7.68 -23.80
N LEU A 56 -5.24 6.55 -23.12
CA LEU A 56 -5.49 6.55 -21.69
C LEU A 56 -4.10 6.75 -21.06
N ASP A 57 -3.89 7.86 -20.37
CA ASP A 57 -2.59 8.19 -19.77
C ASP A 57 -2.41 7.37 -18.46
N GLU A 58 -2.45 6.05 -18.60
CA GLU A 58 -2.47 5.05 -17.51
C GLU A 58 -1.25 5.22 -16.60
N ALA A 59 -0.10 5.52 -17.22
CA ALA A 59 1.16 5.76 -16.51
C ALA A 59 1.09 7.00 -15.60
N ALA A 60 0.41 8.07 -16.04
CA ALA A 60 0.23 9.27 -15.24
C ALA A 60 -0.68 8.98 -14.03
N LEU A 61 -1.76 8.24 -14.24
CA LEU A 61 -2.70 7.88 -13.18
C LEU A 61 -2.06 6.94 -12.14
N LEU A 62 -1.26 5.95 -12.57
CA LEU A 62 -0.47 5.10 -11.67
C LEU A 62 0.55 5.90 -10.86
N ARG A 63 1.26 6.84 -11.49
CA ARG A 63 2.25 7.68 -10.82
C ARG A 63 1.62 8.66 -9.82
N ASP A 64 0.51 9.29 -10.20
CA ASP A 64 -0.05 10.42 -9.45
C ASP A 64 -1.07 9.98 -8.39
N TYR A 65 -1.73 8.82 -8.55
CA TYR A 65 -2.70 8.28 -7.58
C TYR A 65 -2.17 7.05 -6.84
N VAL A 66 -1.70 6.06 -7.59
CA VAL A 66 -1.41 4.73 -7.03
C VAL A 66 -0.13 4.74 -6.19
N ARG A 67 0.97 5.29 -6.72
CA ARG A 67 2.23 5.40 -5.96
C ARG A 67 2.09 6.13 -4.63
N PRO A 68 1.54 7.37 -4.55
CA PRO A 68 1.43 8.07 -3.27
C PRO A 68 0.49 7.38 -2.28
N TYR A 69 -0.57 6.73 -2.77
CA TYR A 69 -1.48 5.95 -1.91
C TYR A 69 -0.74 4.80 -1.21
N PHE A 70 0.07 4.04 -1.95
CA PHE A 70 0.85 2.94 -1.38
C PHE A 70 2.06 3.38 -0.56
N GLN A 71 2.62 4.57 -0.82
CA GLN A 71 3.67 5.15 0.02
C GLN A 71 3.16 5.53 1.41
N GLN A 72 1.94 6.06 1.49
CA GLN A 72 1.31 6.41 2.78
C GLN A 72 0.77 5.17 3.50
N ARG A 73 0.46 4.11 2.76
CA ARG A 73 -0.21 2.93 3.29
C ARG A 73 0.46 1.64 2.82
N SER A 74 1.16 0.97 3.73
CA SER A 74 1.65 -0.40 3.53
C SER A 74 0.52 -1.43 3.71
N ALA A 75 -0.56 -1.30 2.95
CA ALA A 75 -1.62 -2.31 2.94
C ALA A 75 -1.20 -3.48 2.04
N PRO A 76 -1.33 -4.74 2.50
CA PRO A 76 -1.16 -5.88 1.62
C PRO A 76 -2.24 -5.85 0.54
N VAL A 77 -1.83 -6.13 -0.69
CA VAL A 77 -2.69 -6.23 -1.85
C VAL A 77 -2.59 -7.62 -2.45
N SER A 78 -3.74 -8.17 -2.82
CA SER A 78 -3.87 -9.51 -3.37
C SER A 78 -4.58 -9.48 -4.72
N MET A 79 -4.33 -10.51 -5.54
CA MET A 79 -4.96 -10.65 -6.86
C MET A 79 -6.49 -10.65 -6.75
N GLY A 80 -7.16 -9.90 -7.63
CA GLY A 80 -8.62 -9.79 -7.67
C GLY A 80 -9.22 -8.77 -6.71
N GLN A 81 -8.42 -8.18 -5.82
CA GLN A 81 -8.88 -7.15 -4.89
C GLN A 81 -9.26 -5.87 -5.62
N ALA A 82 -10.37 -5.26 -5.21
CA ALA A 82 -10.75 -3.91 -5.62
C ALA A 82 -10.28 -2.90 -4.56
N ILE A 83 -9.56 -1.87 -5.00
CA ILE A 83 -9.01 -0.80 -4.17
C ILE A 83 -9.65 0.50 -4.59
N HIS A 84 -10.08 1.31 -3.62
CA HIS A 84 -10.67 2.61 -3.88
C HIS A 84 -9.67 3.68 -3.45
N ILE A 85 -9.12 4.41 -4.41
CA ILE A 85 -8.12 5.45 -4.18
C ILE A 85 -8.74 6.77 -4.65
N GLN A 86 -8.99 7.70 -3.72
CA GLN A 86 -9.51 9.04 -4.02
C GLN A 86 -10.76 9.05 -4.94
N GLY A 87 -11.68 8.10 -4.73
CA GLY A 87 -12.92 7.98 -5.51
C GLY A 87 -12.78 7.17 -6.82
N VAL A 88 -11.57 6.81 -7.21
CA VAL A 88 -11.31 5.90 -8.35
C VAL A 88 -11.21 4.48 -7.84
N LYS A 89 -11.96 3.56 -8.46
CA LYS A 89 -11.82 2.12 -8.18
C LYS A 89 -10.75 1.53 -9.09
N PHE A 90 -9.89 0.71 -8.51
CA PHE A 90 -8.88 -0.07 -9.20
C PHE A 90 -9.09 -1.54 -8.90
N LYS A 91 -8.90 -2.41 -9.90
CA LYS A 91 -8.87 -3.86 -9.72
C LYS A 91 -7.44 -4.35 -9.87
N VAL A 92 -6.96 -5.10 -8.88
CA VAL A 92 -5.70 -5.84 -9.00
C VAL A 92 -5.92 -6.99 -9.97
N VAL A 93 -5.32 -6.92 -11.16
CA VAL A 93 -5.43 -7.99 -12.16
C VAL A 93 -4.31 -9.00 -12.02
N ALA A 94 -3.13 -8.57 -11.59
CA ALA A 94 -2.00 -9.45 -11.32
C ALA A 94 -1.14 -8.88 -10.19
N CYS A 95 -0.56 -9.76 -9.37
CA CYS A 95 0.48 -9.40 -8.40
C CYS A 95 1.54 -10.51 -8.37
N ARG A 96 2.79 -10.13 -8.13
CA ARG A 96 3.91 -11.04 -7.94
C ARG A 96 4.65 -10.62 -6.67
N PRO A 97 4.79 -11.51 -5.68
CA PRO A 97 4.20 -12.86 -5.57
C PRO A 97 2.66 -12.88 -5.55
N SER A 98 2.06 -13.99 -6.01
CA SER A 98 0.60 -14.17 -6.14
C SER A 98 -0.13 -14.27 -4.80
N GLU A 99 0.60 -14.58 -3.73
CA GLU A 99 0.09 -14.60 -2.35
C GLU A 99 -0.34 -13.21 -1.86
N GLY A 100 0.11 -12.15 -2.55
CA GLY A 100 -0.09 -10.77 -2.16
C GLY A 100 1.01 -10.26 -1.23
N GLY A 101 1.08 -8.94 -1.11
CA GLY A 101 2.17 -8.27 -0.42
C GLY A 101 1.99 -6.76 -0.37
N GLY A 102 2.89 -6.09 0.34
CA GLY A 102 2.97 -4.64 0.36
C GLY A 102 3.62 -4.09 -0.91
N VAL A 103 3.18 -2.92 -1.35
CA VAL A 103 3.86 -2.19 -2.45
C VAL A 103 5.02 -1.41 -1.86
N GLY A 104 6.23 -1.76 -2.29
CA GLY A 104 7.48 -1.09 -1.94
C GLY A 104 7.85 0.00 -2.95
N LYS A 105 9.00 0.66 -2.71
CA LYS A 105 9.57 1.62 -3.66
C LYS A 105 10.04 0.96 -4.96
N ASP A 106 10.47 -0.30 -4.83
CA ASP A 106 11.04 -1.11 -5.91
C ASP A 106 9.99 -1.96 -6.65
N THR A 107 8.73 -1.90 -6.23
CA THR A 107 7.63 -2.62 -6.89
C THR A 107 7.33 -2.00 -8.26
N GLU A 108 7.34 -2.84 -9.30
CA GLU A 108 6.89 -2.46 -10.64
C GLU A 108 5.37 -2.30 -10.68
N LEU A 109 4.89 -1.15 -11.16
CA LEU A 109 3.47 -0.77 -11.28
C LEU A 109 3.10 -0.52 -12.74
#